data_AF-A0A0L6X3M1-F1
#
_entry.id   AF-A0A0L6X3M1-F1
#
_cell.length_a   1.000
_cell.length_b   1.000
_cell.length_c   1.000
_cell.angle_alpha   90.00
_cell.angle_beta   90.00
_cell.angle_gamma   90.00
#
_symmetry.space_group_name_H-M   'P 1'
#
loop_
_entity.id
_entity.type
_entity.pdbx_description
1 polymer ?
#
loop_
_entity_poly.entity_id
_entity_poly.type
_entity_poly.pdbx_seq_one_letter_code
_entity_poly.pdbx_strand_id
1 'polypeptide(L)'
;MFTVDPKPHDSPLFANPDGSPLTRDVFVSTLKQRLLECSFDLSGFSGHSFHRGVATAAAAVGYADHEIQLLRRWRSNAYKLYIDIPREQILGLSACLHLAAPHTINFEPLSLLFAPVA
;
A
#
# COMPACT_ATOMS: atom_id res chain seq x y z
N MET A 1 20.14 -19.71 -9.01
CA MET A 1 20.19 -18.23 -8.94
C MET A 1 20.20 -17.70 -7.50
N PHE A 2 20.15 -18.55 -6.46
CA PHE A 2 20.28 -18.17 -5.02
C PHE A 2 21.49 -18.82 -4.33
N THR A 3 22.49 -19.26 -5.08
CA THR A 3 23.55 -20.14 -4.56
C THR A 3 24.70 -19.40 -3.86
N VAL A 4 24.59 -18.08 -3.68
CA VAL A 4 25.63 -17.21 -3.08
C VAL A 4 25.00 -16.37 -1.97
N ASP A 5 24.40 -17.05 -1.00
CA ASP A 5 23.95 -16.44 0.26
C ASP A 5 24.58 -17.19 1.44
N PRO A 6 25.02 -16.48 2.50
CA PRO A 6 24.90 -15.03 2.68
C PRO A 6 26.01 -14.25 1.95
N LYS A 7 25.62 -13.16 1.27
CA LYS A 7 26.60 -12.17 0.79
C LYS A 7 27.20 -11.35 1.94
N PRO A 8 28.38 -10.71 1.75
CA PRO A 8 28.96 -9.81 2.75
C PRO A 8 28.00 -8.68 3.14
N HIS A 9 28.10 -8.19 4.39
CA HIS A 9 27.21 -7.15 4.93
C HIS A 9 27.28 -5.82 4.16
N ASP A 10 28.41 -5.51 3.54
CA ASP A 10 28.61 -4.30 2.73
C ASP A 10 28.11 -4.44 1.29
N SER A 11 27.59 -5.60 0.90
CA SER A 11 27.09 -5.84 -0.45
C SER A 11 25.62 -5.43 -0.59
N PRO A 12 25.19 -4.94 -1.76
CA PRO A 12 23.79 -4.63 -1.99
C PRO A 12 22.95 -5.90 -2.02
N LEU A 13 21.80 -5.87 -1.33
CA LEU A 13 20.83 -6.97 -1.32
C LEU A 13 20.33 -7.28 -2.75
N PHE A 14 20.05 -6.24 -3.53
CA PHE A 14 19.67 -6.35 -4.93
C PHE A 14 20.77 -5.78 -5.82
N ALA A 15 21.30 -6.60 -6.72
CA ALA A 15 22.38 -6.24 -7.62
C ALA A 15 22.04 -6.63 -9.06
N ASN A 16 22.55 -5.86 -10.01
CA ASN A 16 22.56 -6.22 -11.42
C ASN A 16 23.52 -7.40 -11.68
N PRO A 17 23.47 -8.05 -12.85
CA PRO A 17 24.37 -9.17 -13.19
C PRO A 17 25.87 -8.82 -13.14
N ASP A 18 26.22 -7.54 -13.30
CA ASP A 18 27.59 -7.02 -13.19
C ASP A 18 28.04 -6.77 -11.73
N GLY A 19 27.17 -7.03 -10.74
CA GLY A 19 27.43 -6.82 -9.32
C GLY A 19 27.14 -5.41 -8.81
N SER A 20 26.78 -4.47 -9.68
CA SER A 20 26.41 -3.11 -9.27
C SER A 20 25.08 -3.07 -8.52
N PRO A 21 24.87 -2.13 -7.57
CA PRO A 21 23.59 -2.00 -6.88
C PRO A 21 22.43 -1.71 -7.84
N LEU A 22 21.28 -2.35 -7.61
CA LEU A 22 20.07 -2.06 -8.38
C LEU A 22 19.61 -0.62 -8.13
N THR A 23 19.49 0.17 -9.19
CA THR A 23 19.04 1.56 -9.09
C THR A 23 17.52 1.66 -9.18
N ARG A 24 16.97 2.76 -8.68
CA ARG A 24 15.54 3.09 -8.81
C ARG A 24 15.09 3.07 -10.27
N ASP A 25 15.88 3.64 -11.17
CA ASP A 25 15.46 3.81 -12.56
C ASP A 25 15.43 2.48 -13.31
N VAL A 26 16.40 1.60 -13.04
CA VAL A 26 16.40 0.21 -13.55
C VAL A 26 15.20 -0.56 -13.02
N PHE A 27 14.88 -0.42 -11.73
CA PHE A 27 13.70 -1.07 -11.15
C PHE A 27 12.40 -0.56 -11.80
N VAL A 28 12.21 0.76 -11.89
CA VAL A 28 10.98 1.35 -12.43
C VAL A 28 10.83 1.05 -13.93
N SER A 29 11.91 1.07 -14.71
CA SER A 29 11.87 0.74 -16.14
C SER A 29 11.52 -0.73 -16.36
N THR A 30 12.14 -1.64 -15.60
CA THR A 30 11.86 -3.08 -15.65
C THR A 30 10.40 -3.36 -15.30
N LEU A 31 9.91 -2.76 -14.22
CA LEU A 31 8.51 -2.86 -13.82
C LEU A 31 7.56 -2.38 -14.93
N LYS A 32 7.80 -1.19 -15.49
CA LYS A 32 6.98 -0.64 -16.56
C LYS A 32 6.96 -1.53 -17.79
N GLN A 33 8.10 -2.13 -18.13
CA GLN A 33 8.17 -3.11 -19.23
C GLN A 33 7.26 -4.31 -18.96
N ARG A 34 7.30 -4.88 -17.74
CA ARG A 34 6.42 -6.00 -17.37
C ARG A 34 4.94 -5.64 -17.39
N LEU A 35 4.59 -4.44 -16.94
CA LEU A 35 3.21 -3.96 -16.99
C LEU A 35 2.72 -3.76 -18.43
N LEU A 36 3.60 -3.30 -19.33
CA LEU A 36 3.30 -3.16 -20.75
C LEU A 36 3.03 -4.51 -21.41
N GLU A 37 3.82 -5.54 -21.06
CA GLU A 37 3.60 -6.92 -21.52
C GLU A 37 2.22 -7.47 -21.08
N CYS A 38 1.66 -6.93 -20.00
CA CYS A 38 0.31 -7.24 -19.52
C CYS A 38 -0.77 -6.24 -19.99
N SER A 39 -0.47 -5.37 -20.95
CA SER A 39 -1.40 -4.38 -21.52
C SER A 39 -1.97 -3.34 -20.53
N PHE A 40 -1.21 -2.99 -19.48
CA PHE A 40 -1.58 -1.91 -18.58
C PHE A 40 -1.16 -0.52 -19.10
N ASP A 41 -1.96 0.51 -18.80
CA ASP A 41 -1.54 1.91 -18.98
C ASP A 41 -0.48 2.29 -17.94
N LEU A 42 0.68 2.75 -18.41
CA LEU A 42 1.83 3.06 -17.58
C LEU A 42 1.80 4.47 -16.96
N SER A 43 0.85 5.33 -17.38
CA SER A 43 0.77 6.73 -16.97
C SER A 43 0.69 6.90 -15.45
N GLY A 44 -0.01 5.97 -14.77
CA GLY A 44 -0.17 5.96 -13.32
C GLY A 44 0.91 5.22 -12.52
N PHE A 45 1.88 4.57 -13.18
CA PHE A 45 2.85 3.70 -12.51
C PHE A 45 4.20 4.38 -12.31
N SER A 46 4.65 4.44 -11.06
CA SER A 46 5.97 4.95 -10.68
C SER A 46 6.44 4.28 -9.39
N GLY A 47 7.68 4.52 -8.98
CA GLY A 47 8.10 4.09 -7.63
C GLY A 47 7.19 4.64 -6.52
N HIS A 48 6.60 5.82 -6.72
CA HIS A 48 5.68 6.43 -5.77
C HIS A 48 4.32 5.73 -5.71
N SER A 49 3.82 5.18 -6.83
CA SER A 49 2.55 4.45 -6.84
C SER A 49 2.60 3.19 -5.97
N PHE A 50 3.78 2.58 -5.78
CA PHE A 50 3.97 1.49 -4.80
C PHE A 50 3.80 1.97 -3.36
N HIS A 51 4.31 3.16 -3.02
CA HIS A 51 4.12 3.73 -1.68
C HIS A 51 2.64 3.98 -1.40
N ARG A 52 1.93 4.54 -2.38
CA ARG A 52 0.49 4.80 -2.31
C ARG A 52 -0.30 3.49 -2.21
N GLY A 53 -0.04 2.55 -3.10
CA GLY A 53 -0.71 1.24 -3.12
C GLY A 53 -0.54 0.45 -1.82
N VAL A 54 0.66 0.44 -1.22
CA VAL A 54 0.88 -0.24 0.06
C VAL A 54 0.12 0.45 1.20
N ALA A 55 0.09 1.78 1.24
CA ALA A 55 -0.66 2.51 2.26
C ALA A 55 -2.18 2.25 2.14
N THR A 56 -2.72 2.36 0.93
CA THR A 56 -4.12 2.02 0.62
C THR A 56 -4.45 0.58 0.98
N ALA A 57 -3.61 -0.39 0.61
CA ALA A 57 -3.86 -1.80 0.89
C ALA A 57 -3.83 -2.09 2.40
N ALA A 58 -2.88 -1.52 3.14
CA ALA A 58 -2.82 -1.67 4.59
C ALA A 58 -4.07 -1.08 5.28
N ALA A 59 -4.51 0.11 4.86
CA ALA A 59 -5.75 0.72 5.35
C ALA A 59 -6.98 -0.14 5.03
N ALA A 60 -7.06 -0.71 3.83
CA ALA A 60 -8.17 -1.57 3.42
C ALA A 60 -8.26 -2.88 4.23
N VAL A 61 -7.12 -3.41 4.68
CA VAL A 61 -7.06 -4.59 5.57
C VAL A 61 -7.31 -4.24 7.04
N GLY A 62 -7.44 -2.95 7.37
CA GLY A 62 -7.77 -2.49 8.71
C GLY A 62 -6.57 -2.24 9.63
N TYR A 63 -5.37 -2.10 9.08
CA TYR A 63 -4.21 -1.65 9.87
C TYR A 63 -4.48 -0.26 10.46
N ALA A 64 -4.07 -0.06 11.71
CA ALA A 64 -4.17 1.22 12.36
C ALA A 64 -3.19 2.23 11.73
N ASP A 65 -3.53 3.51 11.80
CA ASP A 65 -2.73 4.61 11.25
C ASP A 65 -1.26 4.57 11.65
N HIS A 66 -0.96 4.25 12.91
CA HIS A 66 0.41 4.17 13.42
C HIS A 66 1.18 2.98 12.82
N GLU A 67 0.51 1.88 12.50
CA GLU A 67 1.13 0.71 11.86
C GLU A 67 1.45 1.01 10.40
N ILE A 68 0.55 1.70 9.68
CA ILE A 68 0.79 2.17 8.32
C ILE A 68 2.00 3.12 8.28
N GLN A 69 2.11 4.02 9.26
CA GLN A 69 3.28 4.88 9.41
C GLN A 69 4.56 4.07 9.64
N LEU A 70 4.55 3.07 10.53
CA LEU A 70 5.70 2.22 10.81
C LEU A 70 6.15 1.44 9.56
N LEU A 71 5.21 0.84 8.83
CA LEU A 71 5.49 0.06 7.61
C LEU A 71 6.20 0.88 6.53
N ARG A 72 5.90 2.18 6.44
CA ARG A 72 6.48 3.08 5.42
C ARG A 72 7.49 4.08 5.99
N ARG A 73 7.83 3.97 7.28
CA ARG A 73 8.75 4.87 8.00
C ARG A 73 8.33 6.35 7.93
N TRP A 74 7.02 6.61 7.89
CA TRP A 74 6.50 7.97 7.95
C TRP A 74 6.52 8.48 9.38
N ARG A 75 7.00 9.71 9.54
CA ARG A 75 7.01 10.42 10.84
C ARG A 75 5.90 11.47 10.97
N SER A 76 5.26 11.81 9.86
CA SER A 76 4.22 12.83 9.79
C SER A 76 2.93 12.26 9.23
N ASN A 77 1.87 13.07 9.26
CA ASN A 77 0.56 12.70 8.73
C ASN A 77 0.48 12.68 7.19
N ALA A 78 1.61 12.75 6.48
CA ALA A 78 1.65 12.69 5.02
C ALA A 78 1.06 11.38 4.46
N TYR A 79 1.08 10.29 5.23
CA TYR A 79 0.47 9.00 4.85
C TYR A 79 -1.02 9.11 4.50
N LYS A 80 -1.75 10.06 5.11
CA LYS A 80 -3.19 10.25 4.85
C LYS A 80 -3.47 10.61 3.40
N LEU A 81 -2.55 11.31 2.74
CA LEU A 81 -2.67 11.68 1.32
C LEU A 81 -2.42 10.50 0.37
N TYR A 82 -1.91 9.38 0.90
CA TYR A 82 -1.54 8.19 0.14
C TYR A 82 -2.57 7.07 0.30
N ILE A 83 -3.57 7.22 1.18
CA ILE A 83 -4.64 6.25 1.36
C ILE A 83 -5.80 6.65 0.47
N ASP A 84 -6.10 5.80 -0.51
CA ASP A 84 -7.28 5.93 -1.35
C ASP A 84 -8.48 5.26 -0.67
N ILE A 85 -9.52 6.05 -0.39
CA ILE A 85 -10.76 5.58 0.22
C ILE A 85 -11.78 5.36 -0.91
N PRO A 86 -12.30 4.13 -1.11
CA PRO A 86 -13.33 3.86 -2.10
C PRO A 86 -14.57 4.75 -1.89
N ARG A 87 -15.20 5.18 -2.98
CA ARG A 87 -16.37 6.06 -2.94
C ARG A 87 -17.50 5.45 -2.11
N GLU A 88 -17.65 4.13 -2.18
CA GLU A 88 -18.66 3.33 -1.50
C GLU A 88 -18.52 3.46 0.02
N GLN A 89 -17.28 3.49 0.52
CA GLN A 89 -16.99 3.67 1.94
C GLN A 89 -17.39 5.08 2.40
N ILE A 90 -17.10 6.11 1.59
CA ILE A 90 -17.52 7.49 1.86
C ILE A 90 -19.05 7.60 1.89
N LEU A 91 -19.73 6.96 0.93
CA LEU A 91 -21.20 6.93 0.88
C LEU A 91 -21.80 6.22 2.10
N GLY A 92 -21.21 5.10 2.53
CA GLY A 92 -21.63 4.39 3.74
C GLY A 92 -21.50 5.25 4.99
N LEU A 93 -20.37 5.96 5.15
CA LEU A 93 -20.15 6.89 6.26
C LEU A 93 -21.18 8.04 6.24
N SER A 94 -21.47 8.60 5.07
CA SER A 94 -22.50 9.63 4.89
C SER A 94 -23.88 9.13 5.32
N ALA A 95 -24.25 7.91 4.91
CA ALA A 95 -25.52 7.30 5.32
C ALA A 95 -25.60 7.12 6.84
N CYS A 96 -24.53 6.65 7.49
CA CYS A 96 -24.49 6.51 8.95
C CYS A 96 -24.67 7.85 9.69
N LEU A 97 -24.12 8.95 9.17
CA LEU A 97 -24.31 10.28 9.75
C LEU A 97 -25.77 10.73 9.67
N HIS A 98 -26.45 10.45 8.56
CA HIS A 98 -27.88 10.76 8.39
C HIS A 98 -28.80 9.83 9.18
N LEU A 99 -28.35 8.60 9.46
CA LEU A 99 -29.09 7.58 10.21
C LEU A 99 -28.85 7.61 11.72
N ALA A 100 -27.96 8.48 12.22
CA ALA A 100 -27.69 8.63 13.66
C ALA A 100 -28.93 9.18 14.38
N ALA A 101 -29.89 8.30 14.66
CA ALA A 101 -30.96 8.47 15.61
C ALA A 101 -30.36 8.64 17.02
N PRO A 102 -31.05 9.35 17.94
CA PRO A 102 -30.53 9.66 19.27
C PRO A 102 -30.18 8.39 20.05
N HIS A 103 -28.86 8.19 20.20
CA HIS A 103 -28.15 7.49 21.26
C HIS A 103 -28.89 6.35 21.99
N THR A 104 -29.02 5.16 21.40
CA THR A 104 -29.30 3.90 22.14
C THR A 104 -28.82 2.65 21.39
N ILE A 105 -27.67 2.63 20.73
CA ILE A 105 -27.12 1.37 20.20
C ILE A 105 -25.62 1.32 20.45
N ASN A 106 -25.17 0.32 21.23
CA ASN A 106 -23.76 -0.03 21.41
C ASN A 106 -23.14 -0.19 20.02
N PHE A 107 -22.22 0.70 19.68
CA PHE A 107 -21.58 0.75 18.39
C PHE A 107 -20.47 -0.32 18.35
N GLU A 108 -20.79 -1.49 17.81
CA GLU A 108 -19.77 -2.46 17.39
C GLU A 108 -19.19 -1.98 16.05
N PRO A 109 -17.87 -1.74 15.94
CA PRO A 109 -17.29 -1.15 14.74
C PRO A 109 -17.46 -2.07 13.53
N LEU A 110 -17.94 -1.49 12.41
CA LEU A 110 -18.16 -2.14 11.11
C LEU A 110 -16.91 -2.83 10.50
N SER A 111 -15.74 -2.71 11.13
CA SER A 111 -14.55 -3.51 10.81
C SER A 111 -14.81 -5.01 10.85
N LEU A 112 -15.80 -5.50 11.60
CA LEU A 112 -16.16 -6.93 11.64
C LEU A 112 -17.21 -7.35 10.60
N LEU A 113 -17.96 -6.42 9.99
CA LEU A 113 -19.02 -6.77 9.03
C LEU A 113 -18.49 -6.97 7.60
N PHE A 114 -17.32 -6.40 7.30
CA PHE A 114 -16.68 -6.46 5.98
C PHE A 114 -15.35 -7.23 5.99
N ALA A 115 -15.05 -7.98 7.06
CA ALA A 115 -13.93 -8.90 7.05
C ALA A 115 -14.18 -9.98 5.99
N PRO A 116 -13.21 -10.25 5.08
CA PRO A 116 -13.38 -11.31 4.09
C PRO A 116 -13.48 -12.65 4.83
N VAL A 117 -14.50 -13.44 4.49
CA VAL A 117 -14.62 -14.82 4.94
C VAL A 117 -13.44 -15.60 4.37
N ALA A 118 -12.65 -16.20 5.26
CA ALA A 118 -11.55 -17.10 4.92
C ALA A 118 -12.03 -18.37 4.21
#